data_AF-A0A941N8K5-F1
#
_entry.id   AF-A0A941N8K5-F1
#
_cell.length_a   1.000
_cell.length_b   1.000
_cell.length_c   1.000
_cell.angle_alpha   90.00
_cell.angle_beta   90.00
_cell.angle_gamma   90.00
#
_symmetry.space_group_name_H-M   'P 1'
#
loop_
_entity.id
_entity.type
_entity.pdbx_description
1 polymer ?
#
loop_
_entity_poly.entity_id
_entity_poly.type
_entity_poly.pdbx_seq_one_letter_code
_entity_poly.pdbx_strand_id
1 'polypeptide(L)' 'MPRDDAVRLWEQAEPELRARGVTSLALFGSTARGKATQDSDVAGNCRFRKCAAP' A
#
# COMPACT_ATOMS: atom_id res chain seq x y z
N MET A 1 -2.42 -6.25 11.69
CA MET A 1 -1.23 -6.76 10.95
C MET A 1 0.00 -5.88 11.23
N PRO A 2 1.19 -6.44 11.52
CA PRO A 2 2.43 -5.69 11.69
C PRO A 2 2.81 -4.87 10.45
N ARG A 3 3.53 -3.75 10.65
CA ARG A 3 3.97 -2.88 9.57
C ARG A 3 4.78 -3.64 8.51
N ASP A 4 5.69 -4.49 8.95
CA ASP A 4 6.62 -5.16 8.05
C ASP A 4 5.92 -6.23 7.20
N ASP A 5 4.89 -6.88 7.74
CA ASP A 5 4.05 -7.80 6.97
C ASP A 5 3.22 -7.05 5.91
N ALA A 6 2.72 -5.86 6.25
CA ALA A 6 2.03 -5.00 5.29
C ALA A 6 2.95 -4.55 4.14
N VAL A 7 4.20 -4.20 4.46
CA VAL A 7 5.21 -3.84 3.45
C VAL A 7 5.51 -5.03 2.54
N ARG A 8 5.74 -6.23 3.11
CA ARG A 8 6.02 -7.45 2.32
C ARG A 8 4.88 -7.79 1.36
N LEU A 9 3.63 -7.69 1.81
CA LEU A 9 2.47 -7.92 0.94
C LEU A 9 2.41 -6.92 -0.21
N TRP A 10 2.74 -5.66 0.04
CA TRP A 10 2.74 -4.62 -0.99
C TRP A 10 3.91 -4.76 -1.96
N GLU A 11 5.08 -5.19 -1.51
CA GLU A 11 6.22 -5.53 -2.37
C GLU A 11 5.88 -6.71 -3.29
N GLN A 12 5.20 -7.74 -2.78
CA GLN A 12 4.73 -8.87 -3.60
C GLN A 12 3.68 -8.44 -4.64
N ALA A 13 2.79 -7.52 -4.28
CA ALA A 13 1.77 -6.98 -5.17
C ALA A 13 2.29 -5.86 -6.11
N GLU A 14 3.51 -5.37 -5.92
CA GLU A 14 4.08 -4.23 -6.65
C GLU A 14 3.99 -4.39 -8.19
N PRO A 15 4.32 -5.55 -8.79
CA PRO A 15 4.24 -5.71 -10.25
C PRO A 15 2.82 -5.53 -10.79
N GLU A 16 1.83 -6.09 -10.11
CA GLU A 16 0.41 -5.97 -10.48
C GLU A 16 -0.09 -4.53 -10.30
N LEU A 17 0.26 -3.90 -9.17
CA LEU A 17 -0.11 -2.52 -8.88
C LEU A 17 0.48 -1.56 -9.93
N ARG A 18 1.74 -1.76 -10.33
CA ARG A 18 2.37 -0.99 -11.41
C ARG A 18 1.70 -1.23 -12.77
N ALA A 19 1.35 -2.48 -13.10
CA ALA A 19 0.62 -2.78 -14.33
C ALA A 19 -0.75 -2.08 -14.38
N ARG A 20 -1.37 -1.87 -13.22
CA ARG A 20 -2.62 -1.09 -13.06
C ARG A 20 -2.40 0.42 -13.00
N GLY A 21 -1.18 0.90 -13.15
CA GLY A 21 -0.83 2.32 -13.18
C GLY A 21 -0.57 2.95 -11.82
N VAL A 22 -0.49 2.18 -10.72
CA VAL A 22 -0.07 2.70 -9.42
C VAL A 22 1.39 3.12 -9.51
N THR A 23 1.69 4.34 -9.07
CA THR A 23 3.05 4.90 -9.04
C THR A 23 3.59 5.12 -7.64
N SER A 24 2.71 5.19 -6.65
CA SER A 24 3.11 5.38 -5.26
C SER A 24 2.08 4.78 -4.33
N LEU A 25 2.59 4.11 -3.30
CA LEU A 25 1.83 3.60 -2.16
C LEU A 25 2.39 4.24 -0.90
N ALA A 26 1.52 4.64 0.01
CA ALA A 26 1.92 5.11 1.33
C ALA A 26 1.09 4.40 2.41
N LEU A 27 1.77 3.94 3.46
CA LEU A 27 1.15 3.39 4.67
C LEU A 27 0.68 4.54 5.57
N PHE A 28 -0.51 4.40 6.15
CA PHE A 28 -1.07 5.36 7.09
C PHE A 28 -1.55 4.64 8.37
N GLY A 29 -2.06 5.44 9.31
CA GLY A 29 -2.74 4.90 10.50
C GLY A 29 -1.80 4.31 11.54
N SER A 30 -2.34 3.41 12.36
CA SER A 30 -1.61 2.71 13.43
C SER A 30 -0.46 1.86 12.88
N THR A 31 -0.60 1.32 11.67
CA THR A 31 0.44 0.55 10.96
C THR A 31 1.66 1.41 10.64
N ALA A 32 1.47 2.65 10.16
CA ALA A 32 2.58 3.56 9.89
C ALA A 32 3.31 4.00 11.17
N ARG A 33 2.60 4.09 12.30
CA ARG A 33 3.14 4.52 13.61
C ARG A 33 3.70 3.39 14.46
N GLY A 34 3.71 2.15 13.97
CA GLY A 34 4.14 0.98 14.74
C GLY A 34 3.23 0.66 15.95
N LYS A 35 1.98 1.14 15.94
CA LYS A 35 0.98 0.93 16.99
C LYS A 35 -0.16 -0.01 16.54
N ALA A 36 0.00 -0.69 15.41
CA ALA A 36 -0.98 -1.64 14.91
C ALA A 36 -1.03 -2.87 15.82
N THR A 37 -2.22 -3.20 16.29
CA THR A 37 -2.51 -4.44 17.02
C THR A 37 -3.00 -5.52 16.05
N GLN A 38 -3.28 -6.73 16.54
CA GLN A 38 -3.84 -7.81 15.72
C GLN A 38 -5.21 -7.44 15.14
N ASP A 39 -6.01 -6.65 15.87
CA ASP A 39 -7.33 -6.16 15.42
C ASP A 39 -7.28 -4.87 14.58
N SER A 40 -6.09 -4.31 14.33
CA SER A 40 -5.97 -3.08 13.54
C SER A 40 -6.05 -3.35 12.04
N ASP A 41 -6.98 -2.65 11.37
CA ASP A 41 -7.04 -2.55 9.91
C ASP A 41 -5.78 -1.88 9.34
N VAL A 42 -5.39 -2.28 8.12
CA VAL A 42 -4.28 -1.64 7.39
C VAL A 42 -4.82 -0.58 6.44
N ALA A 43 -4.55 0.68 6.76
CA ALA A 43 -4.89 1.81 5.92
C ALA A 43 -3.72 2.19 4.99
N GLY A 44 -3.97 2.17 3.68
CA GLY A 44 -3.04 2.61 2.64
C GLY A 44 -3.67 3.62 1.68
N ASN A 45 -2.86 4.51 1.11
CA ASN A 45 -3.26 5.37 -0.01
C ASN A 45 -2.43 5.02 -1.24
N CYS A 46 -3.06 4.93 -2.41
CA CYS A 46 -2.45 4.60 -3.68
C CYS A 46 -2.60 5.78 -4.64
N ARG A 47 -1.51 6.26 -5.24
CA ARG A 47 -1.56 7.19 -6.37
C ARG A 47 -1.43 6.41 -7.66
N PHE A 48 -2.31 6.74 -8.61
CA PHE A 48 -2.26 6.22 -9.97
C PHE A 48 -1.75 7.30 -10.92
N ARG A 49 -0.97 6.89 -11.92
CA ARG A 49 -0.73 7.68 -13.12
C ARG A 49 -1.99 7.58 -13.97
N LYS A 50 -2.60 8.73 -14.27
CA LYS A 50 -3.67 8.79 -15.26
C LYS A 50 -3.08 8.35 -16.61
N CYS A 51 -3.56 7.26 -17.20
CA CYS A 51 -3.32 7.00 -18.61
C CYS A 51 -3.89 8.17 -19.39
N ALA A 52 -3.05 8.92 -20.10
CA ALA A 52 -3.54 9.82 -21.13
C ALA A 52 -4.21 8.93 -22.18
N ALA A 53 -5.53 9.02 -22.30
CA ALA A 53 -6.24 8.40 -23.40
C ALA A 53 -5.72 9.03 -24.72
N PRO A 54 -5.52 8.22 -25.78
CA PRO A 54 -5.13 8.75 -27.09
C PRO A 54 -6.18 9.71 -27.65
#